data_AF-A0A2S2PQK9-F1
#
_entry.id   AF-A0A2S2PQK9-F1
#
_cell.length_a   1.000
_cell.length_b   1.000
_cell.length_c   1.000
_cell.angle_alpha   90.00
_cell.angle_beta   90.00
_cell.angle_gamma   90.00
#
_symmetry.space_group_name_H-M   'P 1'
#
loop_
_entity.id
_entity.type
_entity.pdbx_description
1 polymer ?
#
loop_
_entity_poly.entity_id
_entity_poly.type
_entity_poly.pdbx_seq_one_letter_code
_entity_poly.pdbx_strand_id
1 'polypeptide(L)'
;MLLHVVDSAKMDNYKCSLSVVDVYDMAQDIGREFESIIDTYGTDAVTGLMPKVVSALEQMELLAMKNERENTTVDDLRSTIQQLEMDKQERTEDRMKYEKEMEQIEDKWREDYNELLTTVSRLQDDNRKLSESLQAAEKDKIVDSKSQVLSPDVDTVALQRLRHTVDQMRDSIRSYEHQLNSKSNEVDSLTVQMDRLQTTLKDLRRKHRFAQLQCRSLVEERADILSQLVKQQKEFLSLRQRFGIAQKENEDLSKYRDDLPDLKNKAIYDLDDPDRPKFTTNELKDILTERNELKSRVNDLEDELSQFKPVEQLTIS
;
A
#
# COMPACT_ATOMS: atom_id res chain seq x y z
N MET A 1 14.14 23.22 13.09
CA MET A 1 13.16 23.91 12.23
C MET A 1 13.84 25.04 11.44
N LEU A 2 14.68 24.74 10.44
CA LEU A 2 15.35 25.82 9.67
C LEU A 2 15.84 25.40 8.27
N LEU A 3 15.21 24.41 7.63
CA LEU A 3 15.68 23.90 6.32
C LEU A 3 14.60 23.76 5.22
N HIS A 4 13.35 24.20 5.46
CA HIS A 4 12.25 23.97 4.49
C HIS A 4 11.70 25.23 3.78
N VAL A 5 12.31 26.41 3.93
CA VAL A 5 11.70 27.66 3.43
C VAL A 5 12.34 28.21 2.14
N VAL A 6 13.48 27.69 1.69
CA VAL A 6 14.27 28.37 0.64
C VAL A 6 13.94 27.93 -0.80
N ASP A 7 13.38 26.75 -1.04
CA ASP A 7 13.22 26.24 -2.42
C ASP A 7 11.79 26.29 -3.00
N SER A 8 10.77 26.66 -2.21
CA SER A 8 9.39 26.68 -2.73
C SER A 8 9.06 27.94 -3.55
N ALA A 9 9.82 29.03 -3.42
CA ALA A 9 9.44 30.33 -4.01
C ALA A 9 9.91 30.56 -5.46
N LYS A 10 10.74 29.66 -6.03
CA LYS A 10 11.29 29.83 -7.39
C LYS A 10 10.52 29.09 -8.49
N MET A 11 9.54 28.26 -8.14
CA MET A 11 8.80 27.43 -9.10
C MET A 11 7.42 27.98 -9.48
N ASP A 12 6.95 29.04 -8.81
CA ASP A 12 5.60 29.59 -9.07
C ASP A 12 5.52 30.56 -10.28
N ASN A 13 6.65 30.83 -10.95
CA ASN A 13 6.72 31.87 -12.00
C ASN A 13 6.57 31.36 -13.45
N TYR A 14 6.17 30.09 -13.65
CA TYR A 14 5.84 29.53 -14.97
C TYR A 14 4.37 29.13 -15.08
N LYS A 15 3.49 29.78 -14.32
CA LYS A 15 2.05 29.50 -14.28
C LYS A 15 1.27 30.07 -15.48
N CYS A 16 1.92 30.18 -16.63
CA CYS A 16 1.24 30.22 -17.91
C CYS A 16 1.44 28.84 -18.54
N SER A 17 0.80 27.82 -17.95
CA SER A 17 0.78 26.48 -18.50
C SER A 17 -0.11 26.52 -19.74
N LEU A 18 0.52 26.71 -20.91
CA LEU A 18 -0.15 26.50 -22.19
C LEU A 18 -0.78 25.11 -22.18
N SER A 19 -2.10 25.07 -22.13
CA SER A 19 -2.89 23.86 -22.22
C SER A 19 -3.14 23.51 -23.68
N VAL A 20 -3.55 22.27 -23.91
CA VAL A 20 -3.95 21.83 -25.25
C VAL A 20 -5.08 22.71 -25.80
N VAL A 21 -5.99 23.17 -24.94
CA VAL A 21 -7.10 24.07 -25.31
C VAL A 21 -6.58 25.41 -25.83
N ASP A 22 -5.56 25.99 -25.18
CA ASP A 22 -4.96 27.25 -25.61
C ASP A 22 -4.31 27.12 -27.00
N VAL A 23 -3.77 25.94 -27.34
CA VAL A 23 -3.21 25.65 -28.67
C VAL A 23 -4.30 25.61 -29.75
N TYR A 24 -5.46 25.03 -29.44
CA TYR A 24 -6.61 25.02 -30.34
C TYR A 24 -7.21 26.41 -30.55
N ASP A 25 -7.30 27.23 -29.50
CA ASP A 25 -7.79 28.61 -29.61
C ASP A 25 -6.83 29.46 -30.47
N MET A 26 -5.52 29.35 -30.26
CA MET A 26 -4.51 29.99 -31.11
C MET A 26 -4.58 29.49 -32.56
N ALA A 27 -4.78 28.19 -32.78
CA ALA A 27 -4.95 27.64 -34.12
C ALA A 27 -6.20 28.19 -34.84
N GLN A 28 -7.29 28.41 -34.10
CA GLN A 28 -8.51 28.99 -34.64
C GLN A 28 -8.32 30.45 -35.06
N ASP A 29 -7.64 31.25 -34.23
CA ASP A 29 -7.35 32.65 -34.56
C ASP A 29 -6.43 32.76 -35.78
N ILE A 30 -5.39 31.92 -35.83
CA ILE A 30 -4.49 31.82 -36.99
C ILE A 30 -5.25 31.38 -38.25
N GLY A 31 -6.22 30.47 -38.12
CA GLY A 31 -7.08 30.02 -39.21
C GLY A 31 -7.92 31.15 -39.81
N ARG A 32 -8.51 32.01 -38.99
CA ARG A 32 -9.29 33.18 -39.44
C ARG A 32 -8.42 34.19 -40.20
N GLU A 33 -7.19 34.41 -39.74
CA GLU A 33 -6.24 35.28 -40.44
C GLU A 33 -5.84 34.69 -41.80
N PHE A 34 -5.63 33.36 -41.88
CA PHE A 34 -5.39 32.71 -43.17
C PHE A 34 -6.57 32.81 -44.12
N GLU A 35 -7.82 32.67 -43.66
CA GLU A 35 -9.01 32.91 -44.47
C GLU A 35 -9.03 34.35 -45.03
N SER A 36 -8.78 35.35 -44.19
CA SER A 36 -8.73 36.76 -44.62
C SER A 36 -7.65 37.02 -45.69
N ILE A 37 -6.48 36.38 -45.56
CA ILE A 37 -5.40 36.48 -46.54
C ILE A 37 -5.79 35.78 -47.85
N ILE A 38 -6.40 34.60 -47.79
CA ILE A 38 -6.86 33.84 -48.96
C ILE A 38 -7.92 34.63 -49.73
N ASP A 39 -8.87 35.25 -49.03
CA ASP A 39 -9.92 36.07 -49.64
C ASP A 39 -9.36 37.29 -50.39
N THR A 40 -8.25 37.85 -49.91
CA THR A 40 -7.67 39.09 -50.46
C THR A 40 -6.62 38.84 -51.55
N TYR A 41 -5.79 37.80 -51.39
CA TYR A 41 -4.60 37.56 -52.23
C TYR A 41 -4.62 36.22 -52.97
N GLY A 42 -5.67 35.41 -52.79
CA GLY A 42 -5.79 34.07 -53.36
C GLY A 42 -5.03 33.01 -52.57
N THR A 43 -5.32 31.75 -52.88
CA THR A 43 -4.80 30.58 -52.13
C THR A 43 -3.29 30.40 -52.22
N ASP A 44 -2.67 30.87 -53.31
CA ASP A 44 -1.23 30.71 -53.60
C ASP A 44 -0.34 31.45 -52.59
N ALA A 45 -0.85 32.50 -51.95
CA ALA A 45 -0.12 33.27 -50.94
C ALA A 45 0.16 32.47 -49.66
N VAL A 46 -0.67 31.47 -49.34
CA VAL A 46 -0.66 30.74 -48.07
C VAL A 46 -0.20 29.28 -48.22
N THR A 47 -0.24 28.72 -49.44
CA THR A 47 -0.03 27.28 -49.70
C THR A 47 1.30 26.73 -49.18
N GLY A 48 2.37 27.53 -49.24
CA GLY A 48 3.70 27.13 -48.74
C GLY A 48 3.92 27.37 -47.24
N LEU A 49 3.12 28.24 -46.61
CA LEU A 49 3.24 28.61 -45.21
C LEU A 49 2.36 27.74 -44.31
N MET A 50 1.16 27.40 -44.76
CA MET A 50 0.17 26.63 -44.00
C MET A 50 0.72 25.30 -43.47
N PRO A 51 1.44 24.45 -44.24
CA PRO A 51 2.01 23.22 -43.71
C PRO A 51 3.05 23.46 -42.60
N LYS A 52 3.80 24.57 -42.65
CA LYS A 52 4.80 24.91 -41.62
C LYS A 52 4.14 25.37 -40.33
N VAL A 53 3.05 26.12 -40.44
CA VAL A 53 2.27 26.58 -39.28
C VAL A 53 1.53 25.41 -38.64
N VAL A 54 0.95 24.51 -39.43
CA VAL A 54 0.37 23.26 -38.93
C VAL A 54 1.42 22.44 -38.18
N SER A 55 2.60 22.23 -38.77
CA SER A 55 3.67 21.47 -38.10
C SER A 55 4.16 22.12 -36.79
N ALA A 56 4.17 23.46 -36.72
CA ALA A 56 4.52 24.18 -35.49
C ALA A 56 3.42 24.04 -34.41
N LEU A 57 2.14 24.12 -34.80
CA LEU A 57 1.00 23.93 -33.91
C LEU A 57 0.93 22.49 -33.38
N GLU A 58 1.19 21.48 -34.22
CA GLU A 58 1.30 20.07 -33.82
C GLU A 58 2.42 19.86 -32.78
N GLN A 59 3.58 20.48 -32.97
CA GLN A 59 4.67 20.42 -31.99
C GLN A 59 4.30 21.11 -30.68
N MET A 60 3.59 22.23 -30.75
CA MET A 60 3.05 22.92 -29.57
C MET A 60 2.04 22.06 -28.81
N GLU A 61 1.12 21.41 -29.52
CA GLU A 61 0.15 20.49 -28.92
C GLU A 61 0.84 19.32 -28.21
N LEU A 62 1.85 18.71 -28.87
CA LEU A 62 2.63 17.64 -28.25
C LEU A 62 3.36 18.09 -26.98
N LEU A 63 3.91 19.31 -26.97
CA LEU A 63 4.55 19.89 -25.79
C LEU A 63 3.53 20.21 -24.69
N ALA A 64 2.35 20.73 -25.04
CA ALA A 64 1.27 21.00 -24.09
C ALA A 64 0.76 19.69 -23.44
N MET A 65 0.49 18.65 -24.24
CA MET A 65 0.10 17.32 -23.73
C MET A 65 1.18 16.70 -22.84
N LYS A 66 2.45 16.86 -23.21
CA LYS A 66 3.57 16.35 -22.40
C LYS A 66 3.65 17.10 -21.06
N ASN A 67 3.49 18.42 -21.07
CA ASN A 67 3.50 19.25 -19.88
C ASN A 67 2.32 18.92 -18.94
N GLU A 68 1.12 18.69 -19.48
CA GLU A 68 -0.03 18.23 -18.67
C GLU A 68 0.26 16.89 -17.99
N ARG A 69 0.84 15.92 -18.72
CA ARG A 69 1.25 14.63 -18.12
C ARG A 69 2.34 14.79 -17.07
N GLU A 70 3.32 15.64 -17.30
CA GLU A 70 4.37 15.91 -16.32
C GLU A 70 3.78 16.57 -15.07
N ASN A 71 2.87 17.54 -15.22
CA ASN A 71 2.18 18.17 -14.11
C ASN A 71 1.34 17.18 -13.30
N THR A 72 0.59 16.28 -13.94
CA THR A 72 -0.14 15.24 -13.20
C THR A 72 0.81 14.33 -12.43
N THR A 73 1.94 13.93 -13.01
CA THR A 73 2.93 13.14 -12.26
C THR A 73 3.56 13.92 -11.10
N VAL A 74 3.78 15.22 -11.25
CA VAL A 74 4.28 16.08 -10.18
C VAL A 74 3.25 16.20 -9.05
N ASP A 75 1.97 16.35 -9.38
CA ASP A 75 0.89 16.42 -8.39
C ASP A 75 0.71 15.07 -7.66
N ASP A 76 0.79 13.94 -8.37
CA ASP A 76 0.78 12.61 -7.76
C ASP A 76 1.96 12.40 -6.81
N LEU A 77 3.17 12.83 -7.21
CA LEU A 77 4.35 12.77 -6.36
C LEU A 77 4.22 13.69 -5.13
N ARG A 78 3.68 14.91 -5.29
CA ARG A 78 3.41 15.83 -4.19
C ARG A 78 2.43 15.24 -3.18
N SER A 79 1.34 14.63 -3.66
CA SER A 79 0.36 13.92 -2.84
C SER A 79 1.01 12.74 -2.07
N THR A 80 1.85 11.96 -2.76
CA THR A 80 2.59 10.85 -2.15
C THR A 80 3.57 11.33 -1.08
N ILE A 81 4.28 12.43 -1.31
CA ILE A 81 5.19 13.04 -0.33
C ILE A 81 4.40 13.49 0.89
N GLN A 82 3.28 14.19 0.70
CA GLN A 82 2.43 14.66 1.80
C GLN A 82 1.92 13.48 2.64
N GLN A 83 1.52 12.38 2.00
CA GLN A 83 1.10 11.17 2.71
C GLN A 83 2.25 10.55 3.51
N LEU A 84 3.45 10.45 2.93
CA LEU A 84 4.63 9.91 3.63
C LEU A 84 5.08 10.79 4.80
N GLU A 85 4.96 12.12 4.68
CA GLU A 85 5.24 13.04 5.77
C GLU A 85 4.26 12.88 6.93
N MET A 86 2.96 12.70 6.63
CA MET A 86 1.93 12.42 7.63
C MET A 86 2.18 11.08 8.32
N ASP A 87 2.45 10.01 7.58
CA ASP A 87 2.77 8.68 8.13
C ASP A 87 4.03 8.73 9.02
N LYS A 88 5.04 9.50 8.62
CA LYS A 88 6.26 9.70 9.41
C LYS A 88 5.93 10.41 10.72
N GLN A 89 5.13 11.47 10.68
CA GLN A 89 4.70 12.21 11.85
C GLN A 89 3.93 11.31 12.82
N GLU A 90 2.94 10.56 12.34
CA GLU A 90 2.15 9.62 13.15
C GLU A 90 3.05 8.57 13.83
N ARG A 91 3.99 7.97 13.07
CA ARG A 91 4.95 7.02 13.64
C ARG A 91 5.84 7.64 14.72
N THR A 92 6.23 8.90 14.59
CA THR A 92 7.00 9.57 15.65
C THR A 92 6.15 9.88 16.87
N GLU A 93 4.89 10.25 16.69
CA GLU A 93 3.95 10.49 17.78
C GLU A 93 3.66 9.21 18.56
N ASP A 94 3.46 8.10 17.88
CA ASP A 94 3.24 6.82 18.52
C ASP A 94 4.47 6.35 19.29
N ARG A 95 5.69 6.54 18.74
CA ARG A 95 6.92 6.30 19.51
C ARG A 95 6.98 7.13 20.78
N MET A 96 6.66 8.43 20.71
CA MET A 96 6.62 9.30 21.89
C MET A 96 5.55 8.87 22.89
N LYS A 97 4.39 8.37 22.44
CA LYS A 97 3.35 7.82 23.34
C LYS A 97 3.85 6.57 24.05
N TYR A 98 4.44 5.62 23.31
CA TYR A 98 4.99 4.40 23.89
C TYR A 98 6.12 4.69 24.87
N GLU A 99 7.00 5.65 24.57
CA GLU A 99 8.08 6.06 25.49
C GLU A 99 7.51 6.62 26.80
N LYS A 100 6.49 7.49 26.73
CA LYS A 100 5.79 8.00 27.92
C LYS A 100 5.08 6.90 28.70
N GLU A 101 4.44 5.95 28.02
CA GLU A 101 3.79 4.81 28.68
C GLU A 101 4.82 3.92 29.40
N MET A 102 5.98 3.71 28.80
CA MET A 102 7.08 2.96 29.42
C MET A 102 7.62 3.70 30.65
N GLU A 103 7.88 5.00 30.55
CA GLU A 103 8.32 5.83 31.69
C GLU A 103 7.32 5.76 32.84
N GLN A 104 6.01 5.86 32.55
CA GLN A 104 4.96 5.72 33.57
C GLN A 104 4.93 4.32 34.22
N ILE A 105 5.22 3.25 33.47
CA ILE A 105 5.30 1.90 34.03
C ILE A 105 6.53 1.78 34.92
N GLU A 106 7.67 2.34 34.52
CA GLU A 106 8.88 2.36 35.33
C GLU A 106 8.68 3.14 36.63
N ASP A 107 8.05 4.32 36.57
CA ASP A 107 7.75 5.13 37.74
C ASP A 107 6.82 4.41 38.71
N LYS A 108 5.74 3.80 38.21
CA LYS A 108 4.85 2.95 39.03
C LYS A 108 5.60 1.79 39.65
N TRP A 109 6.47 1.13 38.89
CA TRP A 109 7.25 0.02 39.41
C TRP A 109 8.22 0.48 40.51
N ARG A 110 8.81 1.67 40.40
CA ARG A 110 9.63 2.28 41.45
C ARG A 110 8.80 2.64 42.68
N GLU A 111 7.60 3.18 42.49
CA GLU A 111 6.67 3.50 43.55
C GLU A 111 6.28 2.24 44.32
N ASP A 112 5.78 1.21 43.62
CA ASP A 112 5.44 -0.10 44.19
C ASP A 112 6.64 -0.74 44.92
N TYR A 113 7.84 -0.66 44.34
CA TYR A 113 9.07 -1.16 44.96
C TYR A 113 9.39 -0.42 46.28
N ASN A 114 9.28 0.91 46.28
CA ASN A 114 9.50 1.73 47.46
C ASN A 114 8.43 1.46 48.53
N GLU A 115 7.16 1.37 48.14
CA GLU A 115 6.08 0.98 49.05
C GLU A 115 6.36 -0.39 49.68
N LEU A 116 6.71 -1.39 48.88
CA LEU A 116 7.08 -2.70 49.39
C LEU A 116 8.26 -2.61 50.35
N LEU A 117 9.31 -1.85 50.03
CA LEU A 117 10.45 -1.64 50.91
C LEU A 117 10.05 -1.00 52.25
N THR A 118 9.18 0.01 52.22
CA THR A 118 8.66 0.64 53.45
C THR A 118 7.83 -0.33 54.27
N THR A 119 7.00 -1.17 53.65
CA THR A 119 6.21 -2.19 54.37
C THR A 119 7.11 -3.25 55.00
N VAL A 120 8.16 -3.70 54.29
CA VAL A 120 9.16 -4.63 54.82
C VAL A 120 9.89 -4.02 56.01
N SER A 121 10.35 -2.77 55.89
CA SER A 121 11.01 -2.07 57.00
C SER A 121 10.09 -1.96 58.22
N ARG A 122 8.82 -1.59 58.02
CA ARG A 122 7.83 -1.52 59.11
C ARG A 122 7.63 -2.87 59.80
N LEU A 123 7.48 -3.94 59.01
CA LEU A 123 7.32 -5.30 59.54
C LEU A 123 8.58 -5.79 60.26
N GLN A 124 9.77 -5.42 59.79
CA GLN A 124 11.03 -5.71 60.49
C GLN A 124 11.11 -4.99 61.84
N ASP A 125 10.73 -3.71 61.90
CA ASP A 125 10.68 -2.94 63.15
C ASP A 125 9.67 -3.52 64.13
N ASP A 126 8.48 -3.91 63.66
CA ASP A 126 7.44 -4.51 64.51
C ASP A 126 7.88 -5.91 65.01
N ASN A 127 8.49 -6.74 64.16
CA ASN A 127 9.07 -8.02 64.59
C ASN A 127 10.19 -7.84 65.62
N ARG A 128 11.01 -6.80 65.47
CA ARG A 128 12.04 -6.46 66.46
C ARG A 128 11.41 -6.06 67.80
N LYS A 129 10.43 -5.16 67.80
CA LYS A 129 9.71 -4.74 69.02
C LYS A 129 9.00 -5.91 69.71
N LEU A 130 8.36 -6.79 68.94
CA LEU A 130 7.71 -7.99 69.47
C LEU A 130 8.74 -8.95 70.07
N SER A 131 9.89 -9.14 69.42
CA SER A 131 10.98 -9.97 69.95
C SER A 131 11.56 -9.40 71.25
N GLU A 132 11.78 -8.08 71.31
CA GLU A 132 12.23 -7.38 72.53
C GLU A 132 11.19 -7.49 73.66
N SER A 133 9.90 -7.36 73.33
CA SER A 133 8.79 -7.50 74.30
C SER A 133 8.66 -8.94 74.80
N LEU A 134 8.82 -9.94 73.93
CA LEU A 134 8.79 -11.35 74.31
C LEU A 134 9.98 -11.70 75.23
N GLN A 135 11.18 -11.21 74.93
CA GLN A 135 12.34 -11.36 75.82
C GLN A 135 12.16 -10.65 77.17
N ALA A 136 11.52 -9.49 77.21
CA ALA A 136 11.18 -8.80 78.45
C ALA A 136 10.15 -9.60 79.27
N ALA A 137 9.09 -10.11 78.62
CA ALA A 137 8.09 -10.96 79.26
C ALA A 137 8.68 -12.30 79.75
N GLU A 138 9.67 -12.85 79.05
CA GLU A 138 10.37 -14.08 79.43
C GLU A 138 11.29 -13.87 80.65
N LYS A 139 11.88 -12.67 80.78
CA LYS A 139 12.61 -12.25 81.99
C LYS A 139 11.69 -12.00 83.18
N ASP A 140 10.51 -11.40 82.96
CA ASP A 140 9.50 -11.20 84.01
C ASP A 140 8.87 -12.51 84.48
N LYS A 141 8.74 -13.51 83.59
CA LYS A 141 8.22 -14.85 83.93
C LYS A 141 9.10 -15.65 84.90
N ILE A 142 10.36 -15.27 85.09
CA ILE A 142 11.29 -15.93 86.04
C ILE A 142 11.09 -15.43 87.48
N VAL A 143 10.41 -14.30 87.69
CA VAL A 143 10.32 -13.65 89.02
C VAL A 143 8.96 -13.84 89.70
N ASP A 144 7.89 -14.19 88.98
CA ASP A 144 6.55 -14.24 89.56
C ASP A 144 6.03 -15.68 89.74
N SER A 145 6.60 -16.37 90.73
CA SER A 145 6.06 -17.63 91.27
C SER A 145 6.04 -17.57 92.80
N LYS A 146 5.29 -16.62 93.36
CA LYS A 146 4.87 -16.69 94.76
C LYS A 146 3.42 -16.27 94.90
N SER A 147 2.61 -17.28 95.19
CA SER A 147 1.21 -17.23 95.56
C SER A 147 0.93 -16.15 96.61
N GLN A 148 -0.05 -15.30 96.34
CA GLN A 148 -0.63 -14.44 97.37
C GLN A 148 -2.15 -14.63 97.35
N VAL A 149 -2.65 -15.23 98.43
CA VAL A 149 -4.08 -15.26 98.77
C VAL A 149 -4.46 -13.83 99.14
N LEU A 150 -5.41 -13.25 98.40
CA LEU A 150 -5.77 -11.85 98.51
C LEU A 150 -7.10 -11.68 99.25
N SER A 151 -7.15 -10.57 99.99
CA SER A 151 -8.29 -10.09 100.77
C SER A 151 -9.44 -9.61 99.84
N PRO A 152 -10.72 -9.69 100.24
CA PRO A 152 -11.88 -9.37 99.39
C PRO A 152 -11.87 -7.99 98.71
N ASP A 153 -11.16 -6.99 99.23
CA ASP A 153 -11.01 -5.68 98.56
C ASP A 153 -10.10 -5.74 97.33
N VAL A 154 -9.11 -6.63 97.31
CA VAL A 154 -8.18 -6.77 96.18
C VAL A 154 -8.83 -7.55 95.03
N ASP A 155 -9.74 -8.48 95.33
CA ASP A 155 -10.55 -9.16 94.33
C ASP A 155 -11.46 -8.18 93.56
N THR A 156 -12.00 -7.16 94.23
CA THR A 156 -12.78 -6.12 93.53
C THR A 156 -11.95 -5.29 92.57
N VAL A 157 -10.71 -4.94 92.95
CA VAL A 157 -9.77 -4.20 92.10
C VAL A 157 -9.28 -5.07 90.93
N ALA A 158 -9.01 -6.36 91.17
CA ALA A 158 -8.64 -7.30 90.12
C ALA A 158 -9.78 -7.51 89.11
N LEU A 159 -11.02 -7.64 89.59
CA LEU A 159 -12.21 -7.72 88.74
C LEU A 159 -12.46 -6.43 87.94
N GLN A 160 -12.22 -5.25 88.53
CA GLN A 160 -12.30 -3.98 87.79
C GLN A 160 -11.24 -3.88 86.68
N ARG A 161 -10.00 -4.34 86.95
CA ARG A 161 -8.94 -4.40 85.92
C ARG A 161 -9.31 -5.36 84.80
N LEU A 162 -9.79 -6.55 85.13
CA LEU A 162 -10.27 -7.53 84.14
C LEU A 162 -11.43 -6.96 83.32
N ARG A 163 -12.41 -6.30 83.96
CA ARG A 163 -13.51 -5.62 83.27
C ARG A 163 -13.00 -4.54 82.32
N HIS A 164 -12.06 -3.71 82.74
CA HIS A 164 -11.45 -2.70 81.87
C HIS A 164 -10.74 -3.33 80.68
N THR A 165 -9.96 -4.41 80.88
CA THR A 165 -9.31 -5.12 79.76
C THR A 165 -10.32 -5.75 78.81
N VAL A 166 -11.43 -6.30 79.32
CA VAL A 166 -12.51 -6.86 78.48
C VAL A 166 -13.21 -5.75 77.68
N ASP A 167 -13.46 -4.59 78.29
CA ASP A 167 -14.02 -3.44 77.59
C ASP A 167 -13.06 -2.91 76.49
N GLN A 168 -11.76 -2.84 76.77
CA GLN A 168 -10.73 -2.51 75.77
C GLN A 168 -10.67 -3.54 74.62
N MET A 169 -10.78 -4.84 74.94
CA MET A 169 -10.82 -5.89 73.93
C MET A 169 -12.08 -5.77 73.05
N ARG A 170 -13.24 -5.44 73.64
CA ARG A 170 -14.48 -5.20 72.88
C ARG A 170 -14.37 -3.99 71.96
N ASP A 171 -13.77 -2.89 72.41
CA ASP A 171 -13.54 -1.71 71.58
C ASP A 171 -12.55 -2.00 70.44
N SER A 172 -11.51 -2.79 70.72
CA SER A 172 -10.56 -3.26 69.70
C SER A 172 -11.27 -4.14 68.66
N ILE A 173 -12.12 -5.07 69.09
CA ILE A 173 -12.93 -5.91 68.17
C ILE A 173 -13.81 -5.03 67.27
N ARG A 174 -14.52 -4.04 67.85
CA ARG A 174 -15.35 -3.12 67.05
C ARG A 174 -14.54 -2.31 66.04
N SER A 175 -13.35 -1.85 66.42
CA SER A 175 -12.44 -1.14 65.51
C SER A 175 -11.97 -2.05 64.37
N TYR A 176 -11.57 -3.29 64.67
CA TYR A 176 -11.17 -4.26 63.66
C TYR A 176 -12.33 -4.66 62.73
N GLU A 177 -13.55 -4.82 63.25
CA GLU A 177 -14.74 -5.06 62.44
C GLU A 177 -15.02 -3.90 61.48
N HIS A 178 -14.90 -2.64 61.94
CA HIS A 178 -15.03 -1.47 61.06
C HIS A 178 -13.95 -1.42 59.98
N GLN A 179 -12.70 -1.72 60.34
CA GLN A 179 -11.60 -1.78 59.36
C GLN A 179 -11.82 -2.90 58.34
N LEU A 180 -12.25 -4.09 58.79
CA LEU A 180 -12.56 -5.22 57.93
C LEU A 180 -13.70 -4.90 56.98
N ASN A 181 -14.77 -4.26 57.47
CA ASN A 181 -15.89 -3.84 56.63
C ASN A 181 -15.47 -2.79 55.59
N SER A 182 -14.64 -1.81 55.98
CA SER A 182 -14.08 -0.83 55.04
C SER A 182 -13.24 -1.51 53.96
N LYS A 183 -12.42 -2.49 54.32
CA LYS A 183 -11.60 -3.25 53.37
C LYS A 183 -12.45 -4.16 52.48
N SER A 184 -13.52 -4.75 53.01
CA SER A 184 -14.49 -5.52 52.22
C SER A 184 -15.14 -4.65 51.13
N ASN A 185 -15.59 -3.45 51.50
CA ASN A 185 -16.19 -2.51 50.53
C ASN A 185 -15.18 -2.08 49.45
N GLU A 186 -13.91 -1.90 49.81
CA GLU A 186 -12.84 -1.59 48.86
C GLU A 186 -12.61 -2.75 47.88
N VAL A 187 -12.58 -3.99 48.38
CA VAL A 187 -12.47 -5.20 47.55
C VAL A 187 -13.67 -5.33 46.60
N ASP A 188 -14.89 -5.08 47.07
CA ASP A 188 -16.09 -5.12 46.24
C ASP A 188 -16.05 -4.05 45.13
N SER A 189 -15.62 -2.83 45.46
CA SER A 189 -15.44 -1.75 44.49
C SER A 189 -14.38 -2.08 43.43
N LEU A 190 -13.24 -2.61 43.85
CA LEU A 190 -12.18 -3.07 42.94
C LEU A 190 -12.65 -4.24 42.06
N THR A 191 -13.46 -5.15 42.60
CA THR A 191 -14.03 -6.27 41.85
C THR A 191 -14.94 -5.76 40.72
N VAL A 192 -15.82 -4.78 41.00
CA VAL A 192 -16.67 -4.15 39.98
C VAL A 192 -15.84 -3.42 38.91
N GLN A 193 -14.76 -2.74 39.30
CA GLN A 193 -13.85 -2.09 38.35
C GLN A 193 -13.15 -3.11 37.46
N MET A 194 -12.66 -4.21 38.05
CA MET A 194 -12.05 -5.32 37.32
C MET A 194 -13.02 -5.92 36.30
N ASP A 195 -14.28 -6.15 36.67
CA ASP A 195 -15.29 -6.68 35.75
C ASP A 195 -15.57 -5.73 34.57
N ARG A 196 -15.66 -4.42 34.83
CA ARG A 196 -15.81 -3.41 33.77
C ARG A 196 -14.60 -3.40 32.82
N LEU A 197 -13.39 -3.47 33.36
CA LEU A 197 -12.17 -3.58 32.55
C LEU A 197 -12.13 -4.89 31.76
N GLN A 198 -12.59 -6.01 32.32
CA GLN A 198 -12.70 -7.27 31.59
C GLN A 198 -13.70 -7.18 30.43
N THR A 199 -14.84 -6.49 30.61
CA THR A 199 -15.80 -6.29 29.50
C THR A 199 -15.21 -5.44 28.38
N THR A 200 -14.55 -4.33 28.71
CA THR A 200 -13.93 -3.44 27.71
C THR A 200 -12.79 -4.14 26.98
N LEU A 201 -11.97 -4.93 27.68
CA LEU A 201 -10.92 -5.77 27.08
C LEU A 201 -11.50 -6.80 26.09
N LYS A 202 -12.60 -7.47 26.43
CA LYS A 202 -13.28 -8.42 25.54
C LYS A 202 -13.77 -7.72 24.27
N ASP A 203 -14.33 -6.52 24.39
CA ASP A 203 -14.80 -5.74 23.24
C ASP A 203 -13.67 -5.19 22.38
N LEU A 204 -12.59 -4.70 22.99
CA LEU A 204 -11.37 -4.30 22.28
C LEU A 204 -10.76 -5.47 21.51
N ARG A 205 -10.70 -6.67 22.11
CA ARG A 205 -10.23 -7.89 21.40
C ARG A 205 -11.14 -8.26 20.22
N ARG A 206 -12.47 -8.08 20.34
CA ARG A 206 -13.40 -8.29 19.21
C ARG A 206 -13.17 -7.27 18.10
N LYS A 207 -13.05 -5.98 18.43
CA LYS A 207 -12.74 -4.91 17.47
C LYS A 207 -11.40 -5.13 16.77
N HIS A 208 -10.37 -5.53 17.52
CA HIS A 208 -9.06 -5.86 16.97
C HIS A 208 -9.13 -7.00 15.96
N ARG A 209 -9.84 -8.10 16.29
CA ARG A 209 -10.05 -9.21 15.33
C ARG A 209 -10.79 -8.77 14.08
N PHE A 210 -11.80 -7.92 14.20
CA PHE A 210 -12.52 -7.38 13.05
C PHE A 210 -11.62 -6.52 12.16
N ALA A 211 -10.87 -5.59 12.75
CA ALA A 211 -9.92 -4.75 12.02
C ALA A 211 -8.81 -5.59 11.34
N GLN A 212 -8.32 -6.63 12.01
CA GLN A 212 -7.34 -7.56 11.46
C GLN A 212 -7.88 -8.32 10.25
N LEU A 213 -9.13 -8.80 10.30
CA LEU A 213 -9.79 -9.45 9.17
C LEU A 213 -10.00 -8.48 8.01
N GLN A 214 -10.40 -7.24 8.28
CA GLN A 214 -10.56 -6.20 7.26
C GLN A 214 -9.22 -5.89 6.58
N CYS A 215 -8.14 -5.72 7.34
CA CYS A 215 -6.81 -5.50 6.78
C CYS A 215 -6.38 -6.66 5.88
N ARG A 216 -6.67 -7.91 6.29
CA ARG A 216 -6.37 -9.09 5.48
C ARG A 216 -7.16 -9.10 4.17
N SER A 217 -8.46 -8.81 4.20
CA SER A 217 -9.30 -8.69 2.99
C SER A 217 -8.75 -7.66 2.02
N LEU A 218 -8.38 -6.47 2.52
CA LEU A 218 -7.81 -5.41 1.68
C LEU A 218 -6.46 -5.81 1.06
N VAL A 219 -5.63 -6.58 1.77
CA VAL A 219 -4.37 -7.12 1.23
C VAL A 219 -4.64 -8.14 0.13
N GLU A 220 -5.63 -9.01 0.30
CA GLU A 220 -6.05 -9.99 -0.70
C GLU A 220 -6.62 -9.29 -1.96
N GLU A 221 -7.51 -8.32 -1.79
CA GLU A 221 -8.05 -7.49 -2.89
C GLU A 221 -6.94 -6.74 -3.64
N ARG A 222 -5.99 -6.14 -2.91
CA ARG A 222 -4.83 -5.48 -3.52
C ARG A 222 -3.98 -6.46 -4.33
N ALA A 223 -3.77 -7.68 -3.82
CA ALA A 223 -3.00 -8.70 -4.54
C ALA A 223 -3.72 -9.13 -5.84
N ASP A 224 -5.05 -9.25 -5.82
CA ASP A 224 -5.86 -9.58 -6.99
C ASP A 224 -5.80 -8.48 -8.05
N ILE A 225 -5.93 -7.21 -7.65
CA ILE A 225 -5.81 -6.07 -8.57
C ILE A 225 -4.42 -6.01 -9.20
N LEU A 226 -3.36 -6.21 -8.41
CA LEU A 226 -2.00 -6.25 -8.94
C LEU A 226 -1.79 -7.40 -9.92
N SER A 227 -2.36 -8.58 -9.64
CA SER A 227 -2.33 -9.72 -10.56
C SER A 227 -3.04 -9.41 -11.89
N GLN A 228 -4.22 -8.76 -11.82
CA GLN A 228 -4.95 -8.33 -13.01
C GLN A 228 -4.17 -7.29 -13.82
N LEU A 229 -3.58 -6.29 -13.15
CA LEU A 229 -2.76 -5.26 -13.79
C LEU A 229 -1.56 -5.87 -14.53
N VAL A 230 -0.84 -6.80 -13.89
CA VAL A 230 0.30 -7.49 -14.52
C VAL A 230 -0.14 -8.31 -15.74
N LYS A 231 -1.31 -8.96 -15.69
CA LYS A 231 -1.88 -9.66 -16.85
C LYS A 231 -2.17 -8.70 -18.01
N GLN A 232 -2.86 -7.59 -17.71
CA GLN A 232 -3.16 -6.56 -18.72
C GLN A 232 -1.89 -5.96 -19.32
N GLN A 233 -0.86 -5.72 -18.51
CA GLN A 233 0.42 -5.20 -19.02
C GLN A 233 1.12 -6.19 -19.96
N LYS A 234 1.07 -7.49 -19.66
CA LYS A 234 1.58 -8.54 -20.57
C LYS A 234 0.79 -8.60 -21.88
N GLU A 235 -0.54 -8.50 -21.81
CA GLU A 235 -1.40 -8.45 -22.99
C GLU A 235 -1.10 -7.21 -23.84
N PHE A 236 -0.96 -6.04 -23.22
CA PHE A 236 -0.58 -4.81 -23.90
C PHE A 236 0.76 -4.95 -24.63
N LEU A 237 1.77 -5.52 -23.97
CA LEU A 237 3.07 -5.79 -24.61
C LEU A 237 2.94 -6.75 -25.80
N SER A 238 2.13 -7.81 -25.67
CA SER A 238 1.86 -8.76 -26.76
C SER A 238 1.15 -8.09 -27.94
N LEU A 239 0.14 -7.25 -27.69
CA LEU A 239 -0.56 -6.49 -28.74
C LEU A 239 0.39 -5.51 -29.42
N ARG A 240 1.21 -4.79 -28.65
CA ARG A 240 2.19 -3.84 -29.19
C ARG A 240 3.22 -4.53 -30.07
N GLN A 241 3.68 -5.73 -29.71
CA GLN A 241 4.58 -6.53 -30.55
C GLN A 241 3.91 -6.96 -31.85
N ARG A 242 2.66 -7.47 -31.79
CA ARG A 242 1.89 -7.85 -32.98
C ARG A 242 1.63 -6.67 -33.90
N PHE A 243 1.28 -5.52 -33.33
CA PHE A 243 1.11 -4.27 -34.08
C PHE A 243 2.40 -3.87 -34.79
N GLY A 244 3.55 -3.95 -34.12
CA GLY A 244 4.84 -3.67 -34.75
C GLY A 244 5.19 -4.61 -35.91
N ILE A 245 4.81 -5.88 -35.84
CA ILE A 245 4.98 -6.84 -36.95
C ILE A 245 4.06 -6.46 -38.12
N ALA A 246 2.77 -6.23 -37.84
CA ALA A 246 1.80 -5.84 -38.87
C ALA A 246 2.15 -4.51 -39.53
N GLN A 247 2.72 -3.56 -38.78
CA GLN A 247 3.21 -2.30 -39.31
C GLN A 247 4.36 -2.52 -40.31
N LYS A 248 5.34 -3.36 -39.97
CA LYS A 248 6.43 -3.70 -40.88
C LYS A 248 5.94 -4.41 -42.14
N GLU A 249 5.03 -5.37 -42.00
CA GLU A 249 4.43 -6.07 -43.14
C GLU A 249 3.70 -5.09 -44.08
N ASN A 250 2.95 -4.13 -43.52
CA ASN A 250 2.30 -3.07 -44.30
C ASN A 250 3.31 -2.14 -44.99
N GLU A 251 4.39 -1.75 -44.30
CA GLU A 251 5.47 -0.94 -44.90
C GLU A 251 6.14 -1.69 -46.05
N ASP A 252 6.41 -2.98 -45.89
CA ASP A 252 7.01 -3.81 -46.93
C ASP A 252 6.06 -3.98 -48.13
N LEU A 253 4.76 -4.26 -47.89
CA LEU A 253 3.74 -4.29 -48.94
C LEU A 253 3.62 -2.96 -49.71
N SER A 254 3.73 -1.83 -49.01
CA SER A 254 3.71 -0.51 -49.66
C SER A 254 4.93 -0.30 -50.55
N LYS A 255 6.13 -0.72 -50.12
CA LYS A 255 7.34 -0.65 -50.96
C LYS A 255 7.20 -1.53 -52.21
N TYR A 256 6.68 -2.74 -52.07
CA TYR A 256 6.43 -3.62 -53.21
C TYR A 256 5.36 -3.07 -54.18
N ARG A 257 4.41 -2.28 -53.68
CA ARG A 257 3.45 -1.54 -54.53
C ARG A 257 4.15 -0.48 -55.38
N ASP A 258 5.15 0.19 -54.83
CA ASP A 258 5.91 1.24 -55.54
C ASP A 258 6.97 0.64 -56.49
N ASP A 259 7.49 -0.55 -56.20
CA ASP A 259 8.45 -1.31 -57.04
C ASP A 259 7.78 -2.19 -58.11
N LEU A 260 6.45 -2.19 -58.22
CA LEU A 260 5.75 -2.85 -59.33
C LEU A 260 6.10 -2.11 -60.63
N PRO A 261 6.70 -2.78 -61.63
CA PRO A 261 6.91 -2.15 -62.92
C PRO A 261 5.56 -1.67 -63.45
N ASP A 262 5.53 -0.49 -64.06
CA ASP A 262 4.31 0.04 -64.70
C ASP A 262 3.89 -0.90 -65.85
N LEU A 263 3.04 -1.89 -65.51
CA LEU A 263 2.54 -2.91 -66.42
C LEU A 263 1.42 -2.37 -67.32
N LYS A 264 1.03 -1.10 -67.15
CA LYS A 264 -0.08 -0.47 -67.86
C LYS A 264 0.10 -0.49 -69.40
N ASN A 265 1.32 -0.72 -69.88
CA ASN A 265 1.64 -0.89 -71.30
C ASN A 265 2.42 -2.19 -71.64
N LYS A 266 2.52 -3.15 -70.72
CA LYS A 266 3.26 -4.42 -70.91
C LYS A 266 2.50 -5.69 -70.53
N ALA A 267 1.44 -5.59 -69.73
CA ALA A 267 0.52 -6.70 -69.54
C ALA A 267 -0.40 -6.80 -70.75
N ILE A 268 -0.55 -7.99 -71.33
CA ILE A 268 -1.51 -8.29 -72.41
C ILE A 268 -2.97 -8.26 -71.87
N TYR A 269 -3.20 -7.75 -70.67
CA TYR A 269 -4.45 -7.90 -69.92
C TYR A 269 -4.87 -6.57 -69.30
N ASP A 270 -6.13 -6.20 -69.54
CA ASP A 270 -6.74 -4.98 -69.04
C ASP A 270 -6.97 -5.06 -67.53
N LEU A 271 -6.56 -4.01 -66.80
CA LEU A 271 -6.70 -3.96 -65.34
C LEU A 271 -8.14 -3.65 -64.90
N ASP A 272 -8.95 -3.09 -65.80
CA ASP A 272 -10.33 -2.67 -65.54
C ASP A 272 -11.40 -3.71 -65.94
N ASP A 273 -11.00 -4.93 -66.33
CA ASP A 273 -11.92 -6.00 -66.74
C ASP A 273 -12.79 -6.50 -65.54
N PRO A 274 -14.12 -6.29 -65.58
CA PRO A 274 -15.03 -6.73 -64.52
C PRO A 274 -15.20 -8.27 -64.44
N ASP A 275 -14.95 -8.99 -65.54
CA ASP A 275 -15.06 -10.45 -65.62
C ASP A 275 -13.74 -11.17 -65.28
N ARG A 276 -12.73 -10.40 -64.85
CA ARG A 276 -11.45 -10.96 -64.41
C ARG A 276 -11.66 -11.90 -63.22
N PRO A 277 -11.10 -13.12 -63.24
CA PRO A 277 -11.16 -14.02 -62.11
C PRO A 277 -10.44 -13.38 -60.90
N LYS A 278 -11.23 -13.03 -59.88
CA LYS A 278 -10.75 -12.47 -58.61
C LYS A 278 -10.69 -13.60 -57.60
N PHE A 279 -9.48 -14.03 -57.27
CA PHE A 279 -9.27 -14.99 -56.20
C PHE A 279 -9.21 -14.25 -54.86
N THR A 280 -9.86 -14.82 -53.85
CA THR A 280 -9.65 -14.43 -52.47
C THR A 280 -8.21 -14.77 -52.03
N THR A 281 -7.72 -14.12 -50.99
CA THR A 281 -6.38 -14.40 -50.44
C THR A 281 -6.23 -15.85 -49.96
N ASN A 282 -7.35 -16.51 -49.61
CA ASN A 282 -7.37 -17.92 -49.25
C ASN A 282 -7.28 -18.82 -50.49
N GLU A 283 -8.09 -18.56 -51.52
CA GLU A 283 -8.01 -19.31 -52.80
C GLU A 283 -6.62 -19.19 -53.45
N LEU A 284 -6.00 -18.01 -53.36
CA LEU A 284 -4.64 -17.83 -53.88
C LEU A 284 -3.61 -18.67 -53.12
N LYS A 285 -3.74 -18.80 -51.80
CA LYS A 285 -2.90 -19.68 -50.98
C LYS A 285 -3.10 -21.14 -51.34
N ASP A 286 -4.35 -21.57 -51.50
CA ASP A 286 -4.70 -22.94 -51.85
C ASP A 286 -4.15 -23.32 -53.24
N ILE A 287 -4.30 -22.42 -54.23
CA ILE A 287 -3.74 -22.59 -55.58
C ILE A 287 -2.20 -22.63 -55.54
N LEU A 288 -1.57 -21.81 -54.69
CA LEU A 288 -0.12 -21.81 -54.50
C LEU A 288 0.38 -23.14 -53.91
N THR A 289 -0.33 -23.67 -52.92
CA THR A 289 0.02 -24.96 -52.29
C THR A 289 -0.15 -26.10 -53.28
N GLU A 290 -1.29 -26.17 -53.98
CA GLU A 290 -1.56 -27.21 -54.97
C GLU A 290 -0.55 -27.18 -56.12
N ARG A 291 -0.21 -25.97 -56.61
CA ARG A 291 0.85 -25.80 -57.61
C ARG A 291 2.22 -26.30 -57.13
N ASN A 292 2.58 -26.05 -55.88
CA ASN A 292 3.87 -26.50 -55.34
C ASN A 292 3.89 -28.03 -55.19
N GLU A 293 2.79 -28.64 -54.76
CA GLU A 293 2.64 -30.10 -54.69
C GLU A 293 2.74 -30.73 -56.09
N LEU A 294 2.01 -30.18 -57.07
CA LEU A 294 2.09 -30.63 -58.46
C LEU A 294 3.49 -30.46 -59.05
N LYS A 295 4.18 -29.37 -58.72
CA LYS A 295 5.55 -29.16 -59.17
C LYS A 295 6.52 -30.18 -58.58
N SER A 296 6.36 -30.54 -57.30
CA SER A 296 7.12 -31.64 -56.70
C SER A 296 6.82 -32.96 -57.41
N ARG A 297 5.54 -33.25 -57.66
CA ARG A 297 5.11 -34.46 -58.36
C ARG A 297 5.66 -34.55 -59.78
N VAL A 298 5.68 -33.44 -60.50
CA VAL A 298 6.25 -33.35 -61.85
C VAL A 298 7.76 -33.59 -61.81
N ASN A 299 8.48 -32.99 -60.86
CA ASN A 299 9.91 -33.27 -60.68
C ASN A 299 10.17 -34.76 -60.40
N ASP A 300 9.41 -35.38 -59.49
CA ASP A 300 9.55 -36.81 -59.19
C ASP A 300 9.32 -37.67 -60.44
N LEU A 301 8.30 -37.34 -61.24
CA LEU A 301 7.98 -38.03 -62.49
C LEU A 301 9.04 -37.79 -63.58
N GLU A 302 9.60 -36.59 -63.68
CA GLU A 302 10.71 -36.26 -64.58
C GLU A 302 11.97 -37.05 -64.20
N ASP A 303 12.25 -37.20 -62.89
CA ASP A 303 13.35 -38.01 -62.37
C ASP A 303 13.14 -39.50 -62.68
N GLU A 304 11.93 -40.04 -62.48
CA GLU A 304 11.59 -41.41 -62.88
C GLU A 304 11.74 -41.62 -64.40
N LEU A 305 11.19 -40.71 -65.22
CA LEU A 305 11.31 -40.75 -66.68
C LEU A 305 12.77 -40.64 -67.14
N SER A 306 13.62 -39.90 -66.43
CA SER A 306 15.05 -39.78 -66.75
C SER A 306 15.78 -41.12 -66.61
N GLN A 307 15.34 -41.99 -65.70
CA GLN A 307 15.91 -43.33 -65.50
C GLN A 307 15.55 -44.30 -66.64
N PHE A 308 14.46 -44.02 -67.36
CA PHE A 308 14.00 -44.82 -68.50
C PHE A 308 14.34 -44.21 -69.86
N LYS A 309 14.98 -43.03 -69.90
CA LYS A 309 15.52 -42.51 -71.15
C LYS A 309 16.64 -43.44 -71.63
N PRO A 310 16.55 -44.02 -72.84
CA PRO A 310 17.64 -44.79 -73.39
C PRO A 310 18.86 -43.88 -73.50
N VAL A 311 20.01 -44.34 -73.02
CA VAL A 311 21.29 -43.69 -73.30
C VAL A 311 21.41 -43.60 -74.82
N GLU A 312 21.26 -42.40 -75.38
CA GLU A 312 21.64 -42.13 -76.75
C GLU A 312 23.12 -42.51 -76.84
N GLN A 313 23.38 -43.67 -77.44
CA GLN A 313 24.72 -44.02 -77.88
C GLN A 313 25.11 -42.97 -78.90
N LEU A 314 25.86 -41.98 -78.42
CA LEU A 314 26.62 -41.05 -79.23
C LEU A 314 27.45 -41.88 -80.21
N THR A 315 26.96 -41.96 -81.45
CA THR A 315 27.68 -42.45 -82.60
C THR A 315 28.78 -41.43 -82.90
N ILE A 316 29.93 -41.63 -82.26
CA ILE A 316 31.18 -40.99 -82.66
C ILE A 316 31.68 -41.78 -83.88
N SER A 317 31.92 -41.05 -84.98
CA SER A 317 32.47 -41.55 -86.24
C SER A 317 33.85 -42.20 -86.07
#